data_AF-A0A498MGB9-F1
#
_entry.id   AF-A0A498MGB9-F1
#
_cell.length_a   1.000
_cell.length_b   1.000
_cell.length_c   1.000
_cell.angle_alpha   90.00
_cell.angle_beta   90.00
_cell.angle_gamma   90.00
#
_symmetry.space_group_name_H-M   'P 1'
#
loop_
_entity.id
_entity.type
_entity.pdbx_description
1 polymer ?
#
loop_
_entity_poly.entity_id
_entity_poly.type
_entity_poly.pdbx_seq_one_letter_code
_entity_poly.pdbx_strand_id
1 'polypeptide(L)'
;MYFRFTHTVLSTFGQDMLKRRDVLALFLILLPWALLVTLWHQRAVNPLIPVPKDNRTGATRRGYRLHESCITENKRNTKATQMKYFHQRPPPWSDTLPTLHVITPTYSRPVQKAELTRLTNTLLHVPNLHWLVVEDSAQKTALVSRLLENTGLNYTHLNVETPENLRTQKKPRNVRIPRGTMQRNLALRWLRENINPNSSHKGVVYFADDDNTYSLELFEEMRWTRKASVWPVAFVGGLRYESPKINSQGKVFGWRTVFDPRRPFAIDMAGFALNLQLILSKPQAYFKLKGVKGGYQESSLLQDLVTLRDLEPKAANCTKILVWHTRTERPLLVNEGKKGFTSGNVEV
;
A
#
# COMPACT_ATOMS: atom_id res chain seq x y z
N MET A 1 -10.25 83.09 6.44
CA MET A 1 -9.55 82.76 5.17
C MET A 1 -8.12 82.38 5.55
N TYR A 2 -7.93 81.14 6.00
CA TYR A 2 -7.47 79.96 5.22
C TYR A 2 -5.94 79.98 5.02
N PHE A 3 -5.10 79.52 5.95
CA PHE A 3 -4.74 78.15 6.43
C PHE A 3 -3.84 77.30 5.53
N ARG A 4 -2.81 76.73 6.20
CA ARG A 4 -2.00 75.49 6.00
C ARG A 4 -0.62 75.63 5.34
N PHE A 5 0.48 75.43 6.10
CA PHE A 5 1.07 74.16 6.59
C PHE A 5 1.57 73.26 5.43
N THR A 6 2.86 72.94 5.27
CA THR A 6 3.68 72.15 6.21
C THR A 6 5.19 72.33 5.97
N HIS A 7 5.93 72.04 7.05
CA HIS A 7 7.34 72.30 7.32
C HIS A 7 8.37 71.42 6.58
N THR A 8 9.47 72.09 6.27
CA THR A 8 10.82 71.60 5.98
C THR A 8 11.53 71.09 7.25
N VAL A 9 12.23 69.96 7.10
CA VAL A 9 13.45 69.47 7.78
C VAL A 9 13.83 70.09 9.13
N LEU A 10 13.89 69.25 10.17
CA LEU A 10 14.78 69.45 11.32
C LEU A 10 15.45 68.12 11.68
N SER A 11 16.72 68.05 11.32
CA SER A 11 17.71 67.11 11.82
C SER A 11 17.99 67.40 13.30
N THR A 12 17.90 66.38 14.15
CA THR A 12 18.85 66.02 15.22
C THR A 12 18.16 65.09 16.22
N PHE A 13 18.97 64.34 16.97
CA PHE A 13 18.66 63.41 18.06
C PHE A 13 18.52 61.94 17.68
N GLY A 14 19.56 61.15 18.04
CA GLY A 14 19.42 59.70 18.15
C GLY A 14 20.67 58.84 18.02
N GLN A 15 21.88 59.38 17.88
CA GLN A 15 23.11 58.57 18.03
C GLN A 15 23.60 58.64 19.47
N ASP A 16 23.01 57.82 20.37
CA ASP A 16 23.71 57.27 21.56
C ASP A 16 22.86 56.31 22.43
N MET A 17 22.18 55.33 21.83
CA MET A 17 21.58 54.22 22.60
C MET A 17 21.59 52.88 21.85
N LEU A 18 22.79 52.45 21.42
CA LEU A 18 22.99 51.11 20.87
C LEU A 18 23.99 50.29 21.70
N LYS A 19 23.93 50.35 23.04
CA LYS A 19 24.87 49.62 23.91
C LYS A 19 24.22 49.22 25.24
N ARG A 20 23.58 48.03 25.26
CA ARG A 20 23.50 47.07 26.40
C ARG A 20 22.36 46.06 26.24
N ARG A 21 21.21 46.45 25.67
CA ARG A 21 20.04 45.56 25.53
C ARG A 21 20.22 44.48 24.45
N ASP A 22 20.87 44.82 23.33
CA ASP A 22 21.09 43.84 22.24
C ASP A 22 22.17 42.79 22.56
N VAL A 23 23.16 43.14 23.38
CA VAL A 23 24.18 42.19 23.83
C VAL A 23 23.56 41.17 24.79
N LEU A 24 22.72 41.62 25.74
CA LEU A 24 21.98 40.72 26.63
C LEU A 24 21.01 39.81 25.87
N ALA A 25 20.34 40.31 24.83
CA ALA A 25 19.46 39.51 23.99
C ALA A 25 20.23 38.44 23.20
N LEU A 26 21.40 38.79 22.63
CA LEU A 26 22.28 37.84 21.95
C LEU A 26 22.81 36.76 22.90
N PHE A 27 23.20 37.13 24.12
CA PHE A 27 23.60 36.14 25.14
C PHE A 27 22.44 35.21 25.52
N LEU A 28 21.24 35.75 25.77
CA LEU A 28 20.07 34.93 26.14
C LEU A 28 19.62 33.97 25.03
N ILE A 29 19.88 34.29 23.76
CA ILE A 29 19.55 33.43 22.63
C ILE A 29 20.66 32.41 22.35
N LEU A 30 21.94 32.80 22.41
CA LEU A 30 23.05 31.93 22.00
C LEU A 30 23.50 30.94 23.09
N LEU A 31 23.42 31.29 24.37
CA LEU A 31 23.83 30.41 25.48
C LEU A 31 23.04 29.09 25.55
N PRO A 32 21.70 29.10 25.44
CA PRO A 32 20.92 27.85 25.49
C PRO A 32 21.26 26.91 24.32
N TRP A 33 21.51 27.45 23.13
CA TRP A 33 21.89 26.66 21.96
C TRP A 33 23.31 26.08 22.09
N ALA A 34 24.27 26.85 22.62
CA ALA A 34 25.61 26.35 22.89
C ALA A 34 25.63 25.24 23.98
N LEU A 35 24.81 25.38 25.02
CA LEU A 35 24.62 24.34 26.05
C LEU A 35 23.96 23.07 25.49
N LEU A 36 22.97 23.21 24.59
CA LEU A 36 22.35 22.07 23.93
C LEU A 36 23.33 21.30 23.04
N VAL A 37 24.17 22.01 22.27
CA VAL A 37 25.18 21.38 21.40
C VAL A 37 26.25 20.66 22.23
N THR A 38 26.70 21.25 23.33
CA THR A 38 27.69 20.62 24.22
C THR A 38 27.12 19.39 24.96
N LEU A 39 25.88 19.45 25.43
CA LEU A 39 25.17 18.30 26.01
C LEU A 39 24.94 17.18 24.98
N TRP A 40 24.66 17.53 23.73
CA TRP A 40 24.48 16.57 22.65
C TRP A 40 25.80 15.86 22.29
N HIS A 41 26.91 16.60 22.23
CA HIS A 41 28.23 15.99 22.05
C HIS A 41 28.68 15.13 23.23
N GLN A 42 28.40 15.53 24.48
CA GLN A 42 28.71 14.69 25.64
C GLN A 42 27.89 13.39 25.68
N ARG A 43 26.64 13.40 25.21
CA ARG A 43 25.81 12.17 25.07
C ARG A 43 26.23 11.29 23.90
N ALA A 44 26.74 11.86 22.81
CA ALA A 44 27.21 11.10 21.65
C ALA A 44 28.53 10.35 21.91
N VAL A 45 29.35 10.82 22.85
CA VAL A 45 30.68 10.24 23.14
C VAL A 45 30.64 9.15 24.23
N ASN A 46 29.56 9.02 25.01
CA ASN A 46 29.44 8.01 26.06
C ASN A 46 28.12 7.21 25.99
N PRO A 47 28.01 6.17 25.15
CA PRO A 47 27.00 5.14 25.35
C PRO A 47 27.43 4.25 26.53
N LEU A 48 26.90 4.54 27.72
CA LEU A 48 27.01 3.70 28.91
C LEU A 48 26.26 2.38 28.67
N ILE A 49 26.96 1.35 28.19
CA ILE A 49 26.53 -0.04 28.26
C ILE A 49 26.98 -0.60 29.61
N PRO A 50 26.09 -0.97 30.55
CA PRO A 50 26.50 -1.71 31.73
C PRO A 50 26.71 -3.18 31.33
N VAL A 51 27.97 -3.61 31.26
CA VAL A 51 28.36 -5.02 31.20
C VAL A 51 28.25 -5.61 32.62
N PRO A 52 27.50 -6.70 32.86
CA PRO A 52 27.53 -7.39 34.14
C PRO A 52 28.92 -8.02 34.37
N LYS A 53 29.59 -7.62 35.45
CA LYS A 53 30.83 -8.26 35.94
C LYS A 53 30.47 -9.38 36.90
N ASP A 54 30.54 -10.63 36.43
CA ASP A 54 30.73 -11.77 37.31
C ASP A 54 32.19 -11.81 37.76
N ASN A 55 32.38 -11.57 39.06
CA ASN A 55 33.68 -11.61 39.70
C ASN A 55 33.78 -12.88 40.55
N ARG A 56 34.69 -13.76 40.10
CA ARG A 56 35.63 -14.59 40.90
C ARG A 56 34.99 -15.68 41.78
N THR A 57 35.44 -16.91 41.62
CA THR A 57 36.68 -17.43 42.24
C THR A 57 36.98 -18.79 41.59
N GLY A 58 38.21 -19.24 41.33
CA GLY A 58 39.54 -18.73 41.59
C GLY A 58 40.56 -19.71 40.98
N ALA A 59 41.85 -19.33 41.04
CA ALA A 59 43.04 -20.21 41.00
C ALA A 59 43.30 -21.06 39.73
N THR A 60 44.51 -21.32 39.23
CA THR A 60 45.84 -20.69 39.17
C THR A 60 46.59 -21.51 38.11
N ARG A 61 47.46 -20.86 37.32
CA ARG A 61 48.73 -21.38 36.77
C ARG A 61 48.78 -22.64 35.87
N ARG A 62 49.39 -22.38 34.71
CA ARG A 62 50.49 -23.14 34.04
C ARG A 62 50.14 -24.45 33.34
N GLY A 63 50.20 -24.36 32.01
CA GLY A 63 51.21 -25.09 31.23
C GLY A 63 50.78 -26.40 30.59
N TYR A 64 51.38 -26.62 29.43
CA TYR A 64 51.61 -27.89 28.73
C TYR A 64 50.65 -28.33 27.63
N ARG A 65 51.30 -28.45 26.47
CA ARG A 65 51.05 -29.25 25.28
C ARG A 65 50.18 -30.50 25.49
N LEU A 66 49.35 -30.73 24.46
CA LEU A 66 49.07 -31.99 23.76
C LEU A 66 49.20 -33.27 24.61
N HIS A 67 48.05 -33.83 24.92
CA HIS A 67 47.89 -35.28 25.03
C HIS A 67 46.66 -35.67 24.20
N GLU A 68 46.91 -36.42 23.12
CA GLU A 68 45.88 -37.24 22.48
C GLU A 68 45.27 -38.18 23.52
N SER A 69 43.95 -38.30 23.56
CA SER A 69 43.37 -39.60 23.87
C SER A 69 41.93 -39.72 23.38
N CYS A 70 41.75 -40.75 22.56
CA CYS A 70 40.55 -41.55 22.35
C CYS A 70 39.34 -40.88 21.68
N ILE A 71 39.40 -40.97 20.35
CA ILE A 71 38.25 -41.35 19.52
C ILE A 71 37.64 -42.63 20.11
N THR A 72 36.43 -42.52 20.65
CA THR A 72 35.50 -43.65 20.70
C THR A 72 34.43 -43.34 19.69
N GLU A 73 34.54 -43.97 18.52
CA GLU A 73 33.51 -43.97 17.49
C GLU A 73 32.19 -44.42 18.10
N ASN A 74 31.25 -43.48 18.27
CA ASN A 74 29.84 -43.82 18.22
C ASN A 74 29.33 -43.37 16.86
N LYS A 75 29.47 -44.30 15.90
CA LYS A 75 28.67 -44.36 14.67
C LYS A 75 27.18 -44.36 15.04
N ARG A 76 26.61 -43.18 15.25
CA ARG A 76 25.22 -42.94 14.93
C ARG A 76 25.20 -42.08 13.69
N ASN A 77 24.93 -42.75 12.57
CA ASN A 77 24.51 -42.12 11.32
C ASN A 77 23.21 -41.34 11.57
N THR A 78 23.28 -40.18 12.22
CA THR A 78 22.29 -39.14 11.98
C THR A 78 22.66 -38.55 10.63
N LYS A 79 22.07 -39.11 9.57
CA LYS A 79 21.89 -38.36 8.33
C LYS A 79 21.15 -37.09 8.74
N ALA A 80 21.90 -36.02 8.98
CA ALA A 80 21.34 -34.69 9.07
C ALA A 80 20.78 -34.42 7.67
N THR A 81 19.50 -34.72 7.49
CA THR A 81 18.76 -34.34 6.29
C THR A 81 18.78 -32.83 6.29
N GLN A 82 19.76 -32.24 5.60
CA GLN A 82 19.78 -30.82 5.29
C GLN A 82 18.55 -30.61 4.40
N MET A 83 17.41 -30.28 4.99
CA MET A 83 16.25 -29.83 4.22
C MET A 83 16.66 -28.50 3.58
N LYS A 84 17.17 -28.58 2.35
CA LYS A 84 17.17 -27.44 1.45
C LYS A 84 15.70 -27.10 1.22
N TYR A 85 15.17 -26.13 1.96
CA TYR A 85 13.89 -25.51 1.62
C TYR A 85 14.09 -24.81 0.27
N PHE A 86 13.78 -25.53 -0.81
CA PHE A 86 13.63 -24.93 -2.12
C PHE A 86 12.34 -24.11 -2.04
N HIS A 87 12.45 -22.83 -1.71
CA HIS A 87 11.32 -21.90 -1.76
C HIS A 87 10.97 -21.66 -3.23
N GLN A 88 10.22 -22.57 -3.83
CA GLN A 88 9.67 -22.38 -5.17
C GLN A 88 8.56 -21.33 -5.09
N ARG A 89 8.70 -20.27 -5.89
CA ARG A 89 7.69 -19.22 -6.04
C ARG A 89 7.30 -19.12 -7.52
N PRO A 90 6.00 -18.98 -7.84
CA PRO A 90 4.87 -19.02 -6.90
C PRO A 90 4.69 -20.41 -6.25
N PRO A 91 3.98 -20.51 -5.11
CA PRO A 91 3.65 -21.79 -4.50
C PRO A 91 2.88 -22.71 -5.47
N PRO A 92 3.00 -24.03 -5.33
CA PRO A 92 2.24 -24.97 -6.16
C PRO A 92 0.73 -24.78 -5.94
N TRP A 93 -0.03 -25.03 -7.01
CA TRP A 93 -1.50 -24.96 -6.96
C TRP A 93 -2.06 -26.14 -6.17
N SER A 94 -3.12 -25.88 -5.40
CA SER A 94 -3.88 -26.90 -4.68
C SER A 94 -5.32 -26.96 -5.17
N ASP A 95 -5.83 -28.14 -5.50
CA ASP A 95 -7.22 -28.32 -5.94
C ASP A 95 -8.25 -28.02 -4.83
N THR A 96 -7.80 -27.93 -3.58
CA THR A 96 -8.65 -27.66 -2.42
C THR A 96 -8.78 -26.17 -2.10
N LEU A 97 -7.84 -25.34 -2.56
CA LEU A 97 -7.81 -23.91 -2.26
C LEU A 97 -8.60 -23.10 -3.28
N PRO A 98 -9.51 -22.21 -2.84
CA PRO A 98 -10.15 -21.26 -3.73
C PRO A 98 -9.12 -20.39 -4.47
N THR A 99 -9.38 -20.15 -5.76
CA THR A 99 -8.57 -19.25 -6.59
C THR A 99 -8.84 -17.79 -6.22
N LEU A 100 -7.79 -17.00 -6.04
CA LEU A 100 -7.90 -15.56 -5.89
C LEU A 100 -7.70 -14.88 -7.24
N HIS A 101 -8.78 -14.35 -7.82
CA HIS A 101 -8.76 -13.52 -9.02
C HIS A 101 -8.49 -12.07 -8.62
N VAL A 102 -7.22 -11.68 -8.65
CA VAL A 102 -6.79 -10.32 -8.30
C VAL A 102 -6.82 -9.45 -9.54
N ILE A 103 -7.73 -8.47 -9.57
CA ILE A 103 -7.92 -7.54 -10.68
C ILE A 103 -7.12 -6.27 -10.39
N THR A 104 -6.13 -5.99 -11.24
CA THR A 104 -5.26 -4.83 -11.12
C THR A 104 -5.36 -3.95 -12.37
N PRO A 105 -6.11 -2.83 -12.30
CA PRO A 105 -6.03 -1.81 -13.33
C PRO A 105 -4.67 -1.10 -13.24
N THR A 106 -4.02 -0.87 -14.38
CA THR A 106 -2.75 -0.13 -14.44
C THR A 106 -2.72 0.81 -15.64
N TYR A 107 -1.79 1.76 -15.65
CA TYR A 107 -1.59 2.69 -16.76
C TYR A 107 -0.15 3.16 -16.82
N SER A 108 0.30 3.57 -18.01
CA SER A 108 1.66 4.04 -18.23
C SER A 108 1.93 5.36 -17.52
N ARG A 109 2.88 5.33 -16.57
CA ARG A 109 3.48 6.50 -15.91
C ARG A 109 4.87 6.13 -15.38
N PRO A 110 5.73 7.09 -15.02
CA PRO A 110 7.13 6.81 -14.64
C PRO A 110 7.33 5.75 -13.56
N VAL A 111 6.39 5.61 -12.62
CA VAL A 111 6.50 4.64 -11.52
C VAL A 111 5.85 3.29 -11.83
N GLN A 112 5.19 3.10 -12.99
CA GLN A 112 4.39 1.91 -13.29
C GLN A 112 5.17 0.60 -13.06
N LYS A 113 6.38 0.50 -13.62
CA LYS A 113 7.19 -0.71 -13.50
C LYS A 113 7.56 -1.00 -12.05
N ALA A 114 7.96 0.02 -11.30
CA ALA A 114 8.27 -0.12 -9.87
C ALA A 114 7.05 -0.58 -9.05
N GLU A 115 5.87 -0.04 -9.35
CA GLU A 115 4.60 -0.39 -8.71
C GLU A 115 4.22 -1.86 -8.94
N LEU A 116 4.20 -2.26 -10.21
CA LEU A 116 3.93 -3.65 -10.58
C LEU A 116 5.00 -4.60 -10.03
N THR A 117 6.26 -4.18 -9.94
CA THR A 117 7.35 -4.99 -9.37
C THR A 117 7.13 -5.25 -7.88
N ARG A 118 6.84 -4.22 -7.07
CA ARG A 118 6.60 -4.41 -5.63
C ARG A 118 5.32 -5.20 -5.35
N LEU A 119 4.29 -5.01 -6.18
CA LEU A 119 3.07 -5.81 -6.10
C LEU A 119 3.36 -7.27 -6.44
N THR A 120 4.07 -7.54 -7.54
CA THR A 120 4.53 -8.89 -7.93
C THR A 120 5.25 -9.58 -6.80
N ASN A 121 6.20 -8.89 -6.15
CA ASN A 121 6.96 -9.44 -5.03
C ASN A 121 6.05 -9.89 -3.88
N THR A 122 4.93 -9.21 -3.65
CA THR A 122 3.91 -9.64 -2.68
C THR A 122 3.11 -10.83 -3.19
N LEU A 123 2.59 -10.76 -4.42
CA LEU A 123 1.71 -11.77 -4.99
C LEU A 123 2.40 -13.13 -5.19
N LEU A 124 3.72 -13.15 -5.38
CA LEU A 124 4.54 -14.37 -5.47
C LEU A 124 4.50 -15.25 -4.22
N HIS A 125 3.99 -14.76 -3.10
CA HIS A 125 3.82 -15.53 -1.87
C HIS A 125 2.42 -16.13 -1.73
N VAL A 126 1.47 -15.78 -2.60
CA VAL A 126 0.07 -16.13 -2.43
C VAL A 126 -0.26 -17.37 -3.28
N PRO A 127 -0.63 -18.51 -2.66
CA PRO A 127 -1.00 -19.71 -3.40
C PRO A 127 -2.33 -19.51 -4.14
N ASN A 128 -2.52 -20.26 -5.23
CA ASN A 128 -3.73 -20.26 -6.05
C ASN A 128 -4.19 -18.84 -6.44
N LEU A 129 -3.25 -17.99 -6.84
CA LEU A 129 -3.54 -16.64 -7.29
C LEU A 129 -3.53 -16.56 -8.80
N HIS A 130 -4.57 -15.96 -9.37
CA HIS A 130 -4.65 -15.60 -10.78
C HIS A 130 -4.71 -14.07 -10.89
N TRP A 131 -3.69 -13.48 -11.51
CA TRP A 131 -3.55 -12.04 -11.61
C TRP A 131 -4.11 -11.51 -12.93
N LEU A 132 -5.23 -10.79 -12.88
CA LEU A 132 -5.83 -10.12 -14.03
C LEU A 132 -5.31 -8.68 -14.11
N VAL A 133 -4.31 -8.44 -14.96
CA VAL A 133 -3.76 -7.10 -15.19
C VAL A 133 -4.44 -6.47 -16.39
N VAL A 134 -5.04 -5.30 -16.18
CA VAL A 134 -5.79 -4.60 -17.22
C VAL A 134 -5.21 -3.21 -17.44
N GLU A 135 -4.54 -3.02 -18.57
CA GLU A 135 -3.94 -1.73 -18.92
C GLU A 135 -4.98 -0.72 -19.44
N ASP A 136 -4.89 0.52 -18.97
CA ASP A 136 -5.55 1.68 -19.58
C ASP A 136 -4.78 2.13 -20.83
N SER A 137 -4.83 1.30 -21.88
CA SER A 137 -4.11 1.50 -23.13
C SER A 137 -4.85 0.88 -24.33
N ALA A 138 -4.62 1.44 -25.52
CA ALA A 138 -5.20 0.92 -26.77
C ALA A 138 -4.67 -0.48 -27.12
N GLN A 139 -3.45 -0.78 -26.69
CA GLN A 139 -2.76 -2.05 -26.89
C GLN A 139 -1.97 -2.46 -25.65
N LYS A 140 -1.74 -3.76 -25.48
CA LYS A 140 -0.84 -4.29 -24.45
C LYS A 140 0.56 -3.71 -24.64
N THR A 141 1.14 -3.16 -23.59
CA THR A 141 2.47 -2.56 -23.65
C THR A 141 3.55 -3.63 -23.50
N ALA A 142 4.65 -3.47 -24.23
CA ALA A 142 5.76 -4.42 -24.17
C ALA A 142 6.40 -4.48 -22.76
N LEU A 143 6.36 -3.38 -22.01
CA LEU A 143 6.82 -3.32 -20.62
C LEU A 143 6.02 -4.28 -19.74
N VAL A 144 4.68 -4.17 -19.76
CA VAL A 144 3.82 -5.00 -18.91
C VAL A 144 3.84 -6.46 -19.37
N SER A 145 3.83 -6.72 -20.69
CA SER A 145 3.95 -8.10 -21.21
C SER A 145 5.23 -8.79 -20.71
N ARG A 146 6.39 -8.15 -20.88
CA ARG A 146 7.67 -8.70 -20.41
C ARG A 146 7.70 -8.86 -18.89
N LEU A 147 7.18 -7.88 -18.14
CA LEU A 147 7.13 -7.99 -16.68
C LEU A 147 6.36 -9.23 -16.27
N LEU A 148 5.15 -9.43 -16.81
CA LEU A 148 4.28 -10.55 -16.48
C LEU A 148 4.90 -11.90 -16.85
N GLU A 149 5.45 -12.02 -18.06
CA GLU A 149 6.16 -13.21 -18.55
C GLU A 149 7.30 -13.63 -17.61
N ASN A 150 8.02 -12.64 -17.05
CA ASN A 150 9.16 -12.89 -16.17
C ASN A 150 8.77 -13.21 -14.72
N THR A 151 7.51 -13.01 -14.31
CA THR A 151 7.11 -13.23 -12.91
C THR A 151 6.96 -14.71 -12.55
N GLY A 152 6.56 -15.55 -13.50
CA GLY A 152 6.12 -16.92 -13.22
C GLY A 152 4.76 -17.04 -12.52
N LEU A 153 4.04 -15.94 -12.26
CA LEU A 153 2.67 -15.95 -11.75
C LEU A 153 1.70 -16.47 -12.82
N ASN A 154 0.57 -17.04 -12.41
CA ASN A 154 -0.55 -17.22 -13.32
C ASN A 154 -1.21 -15.86 -13.54
N TYR A 155 -1.30 -15.39 -14.78
CA TYR A 155 -1.86 -14.09 -15.11
C TYR A 155 -2.73 -14.11 -16.36
N THR A 156 -3.57 -13.09 -16.48
CA THR A 156 -4.21 -12.70 -17.74
C THR A 156 -3.93 -11.24 -17.99
N HIS A 157 -3.33 -10.95 -19.15
CA HIS A 157 -3.01 -9.59 -19.58
C HIS A 157 -4.11 -9.10 -20.52
N LEU A 158 -4.84 -8.06 -20.09
CA LEU A 158 -5.91 -7.40 -20.85
C LEU A 158 -5.57 -5.92 -21.04
N ASN A 159 -6.29 -5.25 -21.94
CA ASN A 159 -6.18 -3.81 -22.14
C ASN A 159 -7.51 -3.22 -22.61
N VAL A 160 -7.82 -2.01 -22.14
CA VAL A 160 -8.91 -1.18 -22.66
C VAL A 160 -8.57 0.27 -22.41
N GLU A 161 -8.59 1.07 -23.48
CA GLU A 161 -8.37 2.50 -23.37
C GLU A 161 -9.60 3.21 -22.80
N THR A 162 -9.38 4.02 -21.77
CA THR A 162 -10.34 5.01 -21.31
C THR A 162 -10.38 6.19 -22.30
N PRO A 163 -11.54 6.49 -22.91
CA PRO A 163 -11.66 7.60 -23.85
C PRO A 163 -11.18 8.95 -23.28
N GLU A 164 -10.53 9.76 -24.10
CA GLU A 164 -9.86 11.01 -23.68
C GLU A 164 -10.83 12.03 -23.05
N ASN A 165 -12.07 12.08 -23.56
CA ASN A 165 -13.15 12.91 -23.02
C ASN A 165 -13.55 12.52 -21.59
N LEU A 166 -13.19 11.31 -21.13
CA LEU A 166 -13.40 10.81 -19.77
C LEU A 166 -12.15 10.97 -18.89
N ARG A 167 -10.95 10.97 -19.50
CA ARG A 167 -9.67 11.23 -18.81
C ARG A 167 -9.51 12.69 -18.37
N THR A 168 -10.07 13.63 -19.14
CA THR A 168 -9.84 15.07 -18.96
C THR A 168 -10.56 15.62 -17.72
N GLN A 169 -9.77 15.91 -16.68
CA GLN A 169 -10.21 16.40 -15.36
C GLN A 169 -10.70 17.86 -15.35
N LYS A 170 -10.88 18.48 -16.53
CA LYS A 170 -11.29 19.90 -16.67
C LYS A 170 -12.81 20.12 -16.56
N LYS A 171 -13.62 19.08 -16.35
CA LYS A 171 -15.07 19.23 -16.15
C LYS A 171 -15.39 19.64 -14.70
N PRO A 172 -16.48 20.39 -14.46
CA PRO A 172 -16.86 20.85 -13.12
C PRO A 172 -16.93 19.68 -12.13
N ARG A 173 -16.61 19.97 -10.86
CA ARG A 173 -16.36 19.07 -9.71
C ARG A 173 -17.34 17.89 -9.50
N ASN A 174 -18.46 17.82 -10.22
CA ASN A 174 -19.60 16.94 -9.95
C ASN A 174 -19.71 15.70 -10.84
N VAL A 175 -18.92 15.55 -11.91
CA VAL A 175 -18.93 14.34 -12.76
C VAL A 175 -17.50 13.89 -13.04
N ARG A 176 -16.87 13.25 -12.04
CA ARG A 176 -15.54 12.64 -12.17
C ARG A 176 -15.70 11.14 -12.32
N ILE A 177 -15.32 10.59 -13.47
CA ILE A 177 -15.23 9.14 -13.64
C ILE A 177 -13.97 8.67 -12.88
N PRO A 178 -14.09 7.73 -11.94
CA PRO A 178 -12.92 7.20 -11.25
C PRO A 178 -11.99 6.48 -12.24
N ARG A 179 -10.68 6.59 -11.98
CA ARG A 179 -9.67 5.87 -12.76
C ARG A 179 -9.86 4.35 -12.58
N GLY A 180 -9.53 3.58 -13.62
CA GLY A 180 -9.62 2.12 -13.57
C GLY A 180 -11.04 1.54 -13.75
N THR A 181 -12.08 2.37 -13.89
CA THR A 181 -13.47 1.86 -13.96
C THR A 181 -13.70 0.93 -15.14
N MET A 182 -13.27 1.33 -16.35
CA MET A 182 -13.44 0.52 -17.56
C MET A 182 -12.60 -0.76 -17.50
N GLN A 183 -11.42 -0.67 -16.89
CA GLN A 183 -10.48 -1.77 -16.73
C GLN A 183 -11.03 -2.83 -15.78
N ARG A 184 -11.56 -2.41 -14.61
CA ARG A 184 -12.25 -3.32 -13.67
C ARG A 184 -13.49 -3.97 -14.32
N ASN A 185 -14.27 -3.20 -15.09
CA ASN A 185 -15.43 -3.74 -15.80
C ASN A 185 -15.03 -4.73 -16.91
N LEU A 186 -13.91 -4.49 -17.62
CA LEU A 186 -13.39 -5.45 -18.60
C LEU A 186 -12.98 -6.76 -17.91
N ALA A 187 -12.31 -6.69 -16.76
CA ALA A 187 -11.98 -7.90 -16.00
C ALA A 187 -13.21 -8.67 -15.52
N LEU A 188 -14.25 -7.97 -15.03
CA LEU A 188 -15.53 -8.60 -14.66
C LEU A 188 -16.19 -9.29 -15.86
N ARG A 189 -16.16 -8.66 -17.03
CA ARG A 189 -16.66 -9.27 -18.27
C ARG A 189 -15.84 -10.50 -18.64
N TRP A 190 -14.52 -10.40 -18.62
CA TRP A 190 -13.62 -11.51 -18.93
C TRP A 190 -13.89 -12.71 -18.03
N LEU A 191 -14.05 -12.51 -16.73
CA LEU A 191 -14.39 -13.59 -15.78
C LEU A 191 -15.70 -14.29 -16.16
N ARG A 192 -16.72 -13.53 -16.57
CA ARG A 192 -18.03 -14.06 -17.00
C ARG A 192 -17.97 -14.82 -18.32
N GLU A 193 -17.09 -14.43 -19.22
CA GLU A 193 -16.93 -15.05 -20.53
C GLU A 193 -16.04 -16.29 -20.48
N ASN A 194 -15.09 -16.36 -19.53
CA ASN A 194 -14.04 -17.39 -19.50
C ASN A 194 -14.21 -18.41 -18.37
N ILE A 195 -15.06 -18.15 -17.39
CA ILE A 195 -15.30 -19.08 -16.28
C ILE A 195 -16.73 -19.60 -16.34
N ASN A 196 -16.86 -20.93 -16.44
CA ASN A 196 -18.16 -21.58 -16.46
C ASN A 196 -18.89 -21.40 -15.12
N PRO A 197 -20.09 -20.76 -15.10
CA PRO A 197 -20.86 -20.54 -13.88
C PRO A 197 -21.37 -21.82 -13.21
N ASN A 198 -21.40 -22.95 -13.93
CA ASN A 198 -21.78 -24.25 -13.39
C ASN A 198 -20.58 -25.08 -12.93
N SER A 199 -19.36 -24.53 -13.03
CA SER A 199 -18.18 -25.23 -12.52
C SER A 199 -18.19 -25.25 -10.99
N SER A 200 -17.61 -26.30 -10.40
CA SER A 200 -17.33 -26.36 -8.96
C SER A 200 -16.18 -25.43 -8.55
N HIS A 201 -15.74 -24.53 -9.44
CA HIS A 201 -14.59 -23.66 -9.23
C HIS A 201 -14.87 -22.66 -8.12
N LYS A 202 -14.25 -22.89 -6.96
CA LYS A 202 -14.29 -21.95 -5.84
C LYS A 202 -13.32 -20.82 -6.14
N GLY A 203 -13.82 -19.59 -6.16
CA GLY A 203 -12.99 -18.42 -6.40
C GLY A 203 -13.48 -17.18 -5.67
N VAL A 204 -12.57 -16.24 -5.50
CA VAL A 204 -12.81 -14.92 -4.91
C VAL A 204 -12.23 -13.87 -5.84
N VAL A 205 -12.98 -12.79 -6.06
CA VAL A 205 -12.58 -11.64 -6.88
C VAL A 205 -12.19 -10.51 -5.95
N TYR A 206 -10.99 -9.95 -6.14
CA TYR A 206 -10.47 -8.83 -5.38
C TYR A 206 -9.96 -7.73 -6.31
N PHE A 207 -10.32 -6.47 -6.03
CA PHE A 207 -9.86 -5.32 -6.81
C PHE A 207 -8.65 -4.69 -6.10
N ALA A 208 -7.47 -4.84 -6.70
CA ALA A 208 -6.21 -4.40 -6.13
C ALA A 208 -5.49 -3.42 -7.06
N ASP A 209 -5.59 -2.12 -6.75
CA ASP A 209 -4.87 -1.07 -7.47
C ASP A 209 -3.34 -1.25 -7.30
N ASP A 210 -2.58 -0.88 -8.33
CA ASP A 210 -1.16 -1.22 -8.41
C ASP A 210 -0.24 -0.46 -7.42
N ASP A 211 -0.74 0.62 -6.80
CA ASP A 211 0.02 1.49 -5.89
C ASP A 211 -0.26 1.27 -4.39
N ASN A 212 -1.22 0.41 -4.08
CA ASN A 212 -1.61 0.06 -2.72
C ASN A 212 -0.60 -0.93 -2.10
N THR A 213 -0.63 -1.05 -0.78
CA THR A 213 0.20 -2.01 -0.04
C THR A 213 -0.68 -3.09 0.60
N TYR A 214 -0.30 -4.35 0.40
CA TYR A 214 -1.09 -5.52 0.80
C TYR A 214 -0.27 -6.42 1.73
N SER A 215 -0.82 -6.78 2.89
CA SER A 215 -0.23 -7.83 3.73
C SER A 215 -0.56 -9.22 3.20
N LEU A 216 0.29 -10.21 3.48
CA LEU A 216 0.01 -11.60 3.11
C LEU A 216 -1.23 -12.17 3.85
N GLU A 217 -1.44 -11.74 5.10
CA GLU A 217 -2.58 -12.13 5.93
C GLU A 217 -3.93 -11.77 5.28
N LEU A 218 -3.98 -10.64 4.54
CA LEU A 218 -5.18 -10.21 3.82
C LEU A 218 -5.71 -11.26 2.84
N PHE A 219 -4.80 -11.90 2.10
CA PHE A 219 -5.17 -12.89 1.09
C PHE A 219 -5.75 -14.16 1.71
N GLU A 220 -5.29 -14.54 2.90
CA GLU A 220 -5.87 -15.67 3.62
C GLU A 220 -7.22 -15.33 4.25
N GLU A 221 -7.41 -14.10 4.75
CA GLU A 221 -8.69 -13.62 5.27
C GLU A 221 -9.80 -13.65 4.20
N MET A 222 -9.48 -13.25 2.97
CA MET A 222 -10.46 -13.16 1.89
C MET A 222 -10.73 -14.49 1.17
N ARG A 223 -9.81 -15.47 1.23
CA ARG A 223 -9.86 -16.70 0.42
C ARG A 223 -11.15 -17.50 0.56
N TRP A 224 -11.77 -17.44 1.73
CA TRP A 224 -12.99 -18.20 2.05
C TRP A 224 -14.27 -17.36 2.01
N THR A 225 -14.28 -16.28 1.24
CA THR A 225 -15.46 -15.41 1.07
C THR A 225 -16.63 -16.19 0.46
N ARG A 226 -17.78 -16.17 1.13
CA ARG A 226 -18.99 -16.88 0.68
C ARG A 226 -19.89 -16.00 -0.17
N LYS A 227 -20.01 -14.72 0.16
CA LYS A 227 -20.76 -13.69 -0.58
C LYS A 227 -19.88 -12.46 -0.79
N ALA A 228 -19.62 -11.71 0.27
CA ALA A 228 -18.83 -10.48 0.23
C ALA A 228 -18.15 -10.24 1.57
N SER A 229 -16.82 -10.27 1.59
CA SER A 229 -16.02 -9.99 2.77
C SER A 229 -15.63 -8.53 2.83
N VAL A 230 -15.53 -7.96 4.03
CA VAL A 230 -15.13 -6.57 4.25
C VAL A 230 -14.11 -6.43 5.38
N TRP A 231 -13.23 -5.44 5.27
CA TRP A 231 -12.21 -5.14 6.26
C TRP A 231 -11.85 -3.64 6.29
N PRO A 232 -11.12 -3.18 7.32
CA PRO A 232 -10.59 -1.83 7.39
C PRO A 232 -9.52 -1.55 6.33
N VAL A 233 -9.48 -0.29 5.86
CA VAL A 233 -8.46 0.20 4.93
C VAL A 233 -7.79 1.43 5.51
N ALA A 234 -6.46 1.47 5.52
CA ALA A 234 -5.73 2.64 5.97
C ALA A 234 -5.56 3.70 4.87
N PHE A 235 -5.41 4.97 5.29
CA PHE A 235 -5.10 6.13 4.46
C PHE A 235 -6.16 6.49 3.40
N VAL A 236 -7.43 6.18 3.70
CA VAL A 236 -8.59 6.52 2.87
C VAL A 236 -9.48 7.55 3.58
N GLY A 237 -10.33 8.24 2.81
CA GLY A 237 -11.32 9.18 3.38
C GLY A 237 -10.74 10.38 4.14
N GLY A 238 -9.44 10.67 4.00
CA GLY A 238 -8.74 11.69 4.79
C GLY A 238 -8.51 11.28 6.25
N LEU A 239 -8.54 9.99 6.55
CA LEU A 239 -8.39 9.43 7.89
C LEU A 239 -7.17 8.50 7.98
N ARG A 240 -6.77 8.17 9.22
CA ARG A 240 -5.81 7.08 9.46
C ARG A 240 -6.29 5.77 8.85
N TYR A 241 -7.59 5.47 9.02
CA TYR A 241 -8.26 4.35 8.39
C TYR A 241 -9.79 4.56 8.40
N GLU A 242 -10.48 3.90 7.47
CA GLU A 242 -11.93 3.68 7.50
C GLU A 242 -12.20 2.21 7.85
N SER A 243 -13.31 1.91 8.53
CA SER A 243 -13.62 0.54 8.99
C SER A 243 -15.13 0.27 9.03
N PRO A 244 -15.61 -0.94 8.69
CA PRO A 244 -16.98 -1.35 8.97
C PRO A 244 -17.33 -1.31 10.47
N LYS A 245 -18.56 -0.89 10.82
CA LYS A 245 -19.09 -1.00 12.19
C LYS A 245 -19.71 -2.37 12.38
N ILE A 246 -19.17 -3.13 13.35
CA ILE A 246 -19.62 -4.47 13.69
C ILE A 246 -20.42 -4.44 14.99
N ASN A 247 -21.60 -5.08 15.01
CA ASN A 247 -22.43 -5.20 16.21
C ASN A 247 -21.99 -6.39 17.09
N SER A 248 -22.62 -6.57 18.25
CA SER A 248 -22.33 -7.69 19.17
C SER A 248 -22.55 -9.08 18.57
N GLN A 249 -23.32 -9.19 17.49
CA GLN A 249 -23.59 -10.43 16.76
C GLN A 249 -22.58 -10.68 15.62
N GLY A 250 -21.54 -9.86 15.49
CA GLY A 250 -20.55 -10.00 14.42
C GLY A 250 -21.07 -9.60 13.03
N LYS A 251 -22.09 -8.72 12.96
CA LYS A 251 -22.68 -8.24 11.70
C LYS A 251 -22.36 -6.78 11.43
N VAL A 252 -22.16 -6.45 10.16
CA VAL A 252 -21.99 -5.07 9.70
C VAL A 252 -23.33 -4.34 9.83
N PHE A 253 -23.35 -3.22 10.54
CA PHE A 253 -24.54 -2.36 10.66
C PHE A 253 -24.32 -0.93 10.16
N GLY A 254 -23.11 -0.60 9.72
CA GLY A 254 -22.77 0.71 9.19
C GLY A 254 -21.27 0.88 9.02
N TRP A 255 -20.80 2.12 8.93
CA TRP A 255 -19.43 2.45 8.56
C TRP A 255 -18.83 3.49 9.51
N ARG A 256 -17.54 3.33 9.86
CA ARG A 256 -16.72 4.29 10.60
C ARG A 256 -15.94 5.14 9.58
N THR A 257 -16.63 6.13 9.01
CA THR A 257 -16.09 7.06 8.02
C THR A 257 -16.58 8.49 8.31
N VAL A 258 -15.85 9.50 7.83
CA VAL A 258 -16.29 10.92 7.91
C VAL A 258 -16.97 11.35 6.62
N PHE A 259 -16.44 10.93 5.47
CA PHE A 259 -17.03 11.27 4.17
C PHE A 259 -18.26 10.39 3.88
N ASP A 260 -19.43 11.03 3.97
CA ASP A 260 -20.73 10.47 3.62
C ASP A 260 -20.96 9.04 4.16
N PRO A 261 -21.03 8.87 5.50
CA PRO A 261 -21.14 7.55 6.15
C PRO A 261 -22.50 6.87 5.91
N ARG A 262 -23.47 7.60 5.35
CA ARG A 262 -24.81 7.09 5.01
C ARG A 262 -24.88 6.46 3.63
N ARG A 263 -23.76 6.45 2.89
CA ARG A 263 -23.63 5.66 1.66
C ARG A 263 -24.04 4.21 1.89
N PRO A 264 -24.70 3.56 0.92
CA PRO A 264 -25.05 2.14 1.02
C PRO A 264 -23.85 1.29 1.44
N PHE A 265 -22.71 1.50 0.79
CA PHE A 265 -21.43 0.91 1.14
C PHE A 265 -20.36 2.01 1.22
N ALA A 266 -20.13 2.54 2.43
CA ALA A 266 -19.08 3.54 2.68
C ALA A 266 -17.74 2.86 2.94
N ILE A 267 -17.19 2.24 1.89
CA ILE A 267 -15.93 1.50 1.92
C ILE A 267 -15.13 1.80 0.65
N ASP A 268 -13.80 1.74 0.76
CA ASP A 268 -12.86 1.86 -0.36
C ASP A 268 -12.81 0.56 -1.21
N MET A 269 -12.39 0.69 -2.47
CA MET A 269 -12.19 -0.42 -3.40
C MET A 269 -11.36 -1.56 -2.82
N ALA A 270 -10.28 -1.23 -2.10
CA ALA A 270 -9.38 -2.21 -1.50
C ALA A 270 -9.97 -2.90 -0.25
N GLY A 271 -11.13 -2.46 0.24
CA GLY A 271 -11.73 -2.88 1.50
C GLY A 271 -12.65 -4.10 1.43
N PHE A 272 -12.89 -4.67 0.25
CA PHE A 272 -13.81 -5.79 0.09
C PHE A 272 -13.34 -6.79 -0.96
N ALA A 273 -13.80 -8.03 -0.83
CA ALA A 273 -13.70 -9.05 -1.88
C ALA A 273 -15.04 -9.77 -2.05
N LEU A 274 -15.24 -10.35 -3.24
CA LEU A 274 -16.51 -10.91 -3.66
C LEU A 274 -16.34 -12.36 -4.05
N ASN A 275 -17.31 -13.20 -3.68
CA ASN A 275 -17.32 -14.57 -4.15
C ASN A 275 -17.49 -14.59 -5.69
N LEU A 276 -16.69 -15.40 -6.38
CA LEU A 276 -16.72 -15.49 -7.85
C LEU A 276 -18.10 -15.94 -8.35
N GLN A 277 -18.72 -16.93 -7.72
CA GLN A 277 -20.04 -17.41 -8.11
C GLN A 277 -21.10 -16.31 -8.02
N LEU A 278 -20.97 -15.41 -7.03
CA LEU A 278 -21.86 -14.26 -6.92
C LEU A 278 -21.70 -13.31 -8.12
N ILE A 279 -20.46 -13.03 -8.55
CA ILE A 279 -20.17 -12.22 -9.74
C ILE A 279 -20.76 -12.84 -11.02
N LEU A 280 -20.62 -14.16 -11.17
CA LEU A 280 -21.10 -14.92 -12.33
C LEU A 280 -22.64 -14.99 -12.35
N SER A 281 -23.28 -15.18 -11.19
CA SER A 281 -24.75 -15.26 -11.07
C SER A 281 -25.48 -13.94 -11.37
N LYS A 282 -24.76 -12.81 -11.35
CA LYS A 282 -25.30 -11.47 -11.57
C LYS A 282 -24.60 -10.78 -12.73
N PRO A 283 -24.80 -11.23 -13.99
CA PRO A 283 -24.03 -10.79 -15.15
C PRO A 283 -24.19 -9.29 -15.49
N GLN A 284 -25.24 -8.64 -14.98
CA GLN A 284 -25.52 -7.22 -15.19
C GLN A 284 -24.83 -6.29 -14.17
N ALA A 285 -24.26 -6.83 -13.09
CA ALA A 285 -23.62 -6.02 -12.06
C ALA A 285 -22.23 -5.55 -12.55
N TYR A 286 -22.06 -4.24 -12.69
CA TYR A 286 -20.80 -3.60 -13.08
C TYR A 286 -20.62 -2.30 -12.29
N PHE A 287 -19.39 -1.78 -12.24
CA PHE A 287 -19.17 -0.42 -11.76
C PHE A 287 -19.82 0.57 -12.71
N LYS A 288 -20.67 1.46 -12.18
CA LYS A 288 -21.34 2.49 -13.00
C LYS A 288 -20.30 3.53 -13.46
N LEU A 289 -20.28 3.78 -14.76
CA LEU A 289 -19.36 4.74 -15.41
C LEU A 289 -19.82 6.20 -15.28
N LYS A 290 -21.14 6.44 -15.35
CA LYS A 290 -21.74 7.79 -15.36
C LYS A 290 -22.80 7.90 -14.26
N GLY A 291 -23.09 9.12 -13.83
CA GLY A 291 -24.14 9.40 -12.85
C GLY A 291 -23.80 8.97 -11.42
N VAL A 292 -22.53 8.68 -11.13
CA VAL A 292 -22.06 8.28 -9.80
C VAL A 292 -21.42 9.47 -9.10
N LYS A 293 -21.94 9.83 -7.93
CA LYS A 293 -21.32 10.84 -7.05
C LYS A 293 -19.92 10.38 -6.62
N GLY A 294 -19.00 11.31 -6.40
CA GLY A 294 -17.67 10.98 -5.88
C GLY A 294 -17.74 10.10 -4.62
N GLY A 295 -17.01 8.98 -4.61
CA GLY A 295 -17.04 7.98 -3.54
C GLY A 295 -18.24 7.03 -3.53
N TYR A 296 -19.06 6.97 -4.59
CA TYR A 296 -20.20 6.02 -4.68
C TYR A 296 -19.95 4.88 -5.67
N GLN A 297 -18.74 4.72 -6.19
CA GLN A 297 -18.48 3.70 -7.21
C GLN A 297 -18.55 2.29 -6.63
N GLU A 298 -17.98 2.07 -5.46
CA GLU A 298 -18.01 0.80 -4.73
C GLU A 298 -19.46 0.41 -4.42
N SER A 299 -20.24 1.38 -3.92
CA SER A 299 -21.68 1.21 -3.70
C SER A 299 -22.42 0.82 -4.99
N SER A 300 -22.05 1.39 -6.14
CA SER A 300 -22.73 1.12 -7.41
C SER A 300 -22.66 -0.35 -7.86
N LEU A 301 -21.58 -1.06 -7.51
CA LEU A 301 -21.45 -2.49 -7.76
C LEU A 301 -22.06 -3.31 -6.61
N LEU A 302 -21.71 -2.98 -5.37
CA LEU A 302 -22.08 -3.78 -4.20
C LEU A 302 -23.59 -3.85 -3.98
N GLN A 303 -24.33 -2.77 -4.27
CA GLN A 303 -25.80 -2.75 -4.17
C GLN A 303 -26.49 -3.75 -5.10
N ASP A 304 -25.91 -4.02 -6.27
CA ASP A 304 -26.47 -5.00 -7.20
C ASP A 304 -26.16 -6.43 -6.73
N LEU A 305 -25.15 -6.62 -5.87
CA LEU A 305 -24.63 -7.93 -5.48
C LEU A 305 -25.10 -8.41 -4.10
N VAL A 306 -25.09 -7.55 -3.08
CA VAL A 306 -25.31 -7.94 -1.67
C VAL A 306 -26.05 -6.86 -0.88
N THR A 307 -26.56 -7.24 0.29
CA THR A 307 -27.02 -6.31 1.33
C THR A 307 -26.02 -6.22 2.49
N LEU A 308 -26.17 -5.26 3.41
CA LEU A 308 -25.31 -5.17 4.60
C LEU A 308 -25.30 -6.47 5.43
N ARG A 309 -26.42 -7.21 5.46
CA ARG A 309 -26.57 -8.45 6.25
C ARG A 309 -25.74 -9.60 5.69
N ASP A 310 -25.46 -9.56 4.38
CA ASP A 310 -24.67 -10.55 3.66
C ASP A 310 -23.16 -10.37 3.84
N LEU A 311 -22.73 -9.23 4.40
CA LEU A 311 -21.32 -8.92 4.57
C LEU A 311 -20.66 -9.80 5.64
N GLU A 312 -19.45 -10.25 5.34
CA GLU A 312 -18.60 -11.09 6.19
C GLU A 312 -17.42 -10.26 6.74
N PRO A 313 -17.48 -9.80 8.01
CA PRO A 313 -16.36 -9.07 8.61
C PRO A 313 -15.11 -9.94 8.70
N LYS A 314 -13.98 -9.36 8.29
CA LYS A 314 -12.63 -9.98 8.37
C LYS A 314 -11.72 -9.15 9.27
N ALA A 315 -10.43 -9.48 9.31
CA ALA A 315 -9.40 -8.75 10.03
C ALA A 315 -9.74 -8.58 11.52
N ALA A 316 -10.04 -9.71 12.18
CA ALA A 316 -10.49 -9.78 13.57
C ALA A 316 -11.70 -8.85 13.86
N ASN A 317 -12.83 -9.08 13.19
CA ASN A 317 -14.03 -8.24 13.28
C ASN A 317 -13.77 -6.75 12.99
N CYS A 318 -12.99 -6.50 11.94
CA CYS A 318 -12.62 -5.18 11.45
C CYS A 318 -11.85 -4.32 12.46
N THR A 319 -10.99 -4.96 13.26
CA THR A 319 -10.13 -4.29 14.25
C THR A 319 -8.66 -4.20 13.82
N LYS A 320 -8.24 -4.98 12.82
CA LYS A 320 -6.88 -4.94 12.25
C LYS A 320 -6.84 -4.23 10.89
N ILE A 321 -5.73 -3.56 10.60
CA ILE A 321 -5.41 -3.02 9.28
C ILE A 321 -4.52 -4.01 8.54
N LEU A 322 -4.98 -4.50 7.39
CA LEU A 322 -4.25 -5.48 6.57
C LEU A 322 -3.95 -4.96 5.15
N VAL A 323 -4.45 -3.77 4.82
CA VAL A 323 -4.27 -3.09 3.53
C VAL A 323 -4.18 -1.58 3.74
N TRP A 324 -3.32 -0.93 2.96
CA TRP A 324 -3.05 0.50 3.02
C TRP A 324 -3.20 1.10 1.63
N HIS A 325 -4.00 2.15 1.50
CA HIS A 325 -4.13 2.93 0.28
C HIS A 325 -2.94 3.89 0.15
N THR A 326 -1.74 3.34 -0.01
CA THR A 326 -0.52 4.12 -0.28
C THR A 326 -0.62 4.84 -1.62
N ARG A 327 0.13 5.93 -1.76
CA ARG A 327 0.26 6.68 -3.00
C ARG A 327 1.72 7.03 -3.20
N THR A 328 2.19 6.90 -4.42
CA THR A 328 3.57 7.23 -4.76
C THR A 328 3.64 8.64 -5.31
N GLU A 329 4.59 9.41 -4.81
CA GLU A 329 4.84 10.77 -5.29
C GLU A 329 5.28 10.76 -6.76
N ARG A 330 4.99 11.86 -7.46
CA ARG A 330 5.44 12.02 -8.84
C ARG A 330 6.96 12.24 -8.86
N PRO A 331 7.75 11.42 -9.60
CA PRO A 331 9.18 11.64 -9.71
C PRO A 331 9.53 13.02 -10.28
N LEU A 332 10.56 13.65 -9.72
CA LEU A 332 11.10 14.92 -10.20
C LEU A 332 12.08 14.67 -11.35
N LEU A 333 11.59 14.80 -12.59
CA LEU A 333 12.38 14.59 -13.80
C LEU A 333 12.85 15.91 -14.44
N VAL A 334 13.17 16.92 -13.61
CA VAL A 334 13.50 18.27 -14.09
C VAL A 334 14.78 18.29 -14.94
N ASN A 335 15.74 17.42 -14.64
CA ASN A 335 17.03 17.33 -15.35
C ASN A 335 16.94 16.59 -16.70
N GLU A 336 15.81 15.97 -17.04
CA GLU A 336 15.57 15.47 -18.41
C GLU A 336 15.51 16.61 -19.43
N GLY A 337 15.14 17.82 -18.98
CA GLY A 337 14.99 18.98 -19.85
C GLY A 337 13.94 18.75 -20.96
N LYS A 338 13.90 19.66 -21.94
CA LYS A 338 12.97 19.56 -23.08
C LYS A 338 13.41 18.59 -24.18
N LYS A 339 14.73 18.34 -24.27
CA LYS A 339 15.34 17.51 -25.31
C LYS A 339 15.50 16.04 -24.89
N GLY A 340 15.23 15.71 -23.62
CA GLY A 340 15.63 14.44 -23.00
C GLY A 340 17.12 14.48 -22.62
N PHE A 341 17.45 13.89 -21.47
CA PHE A 341 18.84 13.69 -21.04
C PHE A 341 19.19 12.21 -21.03
N THR A 342 18.33 11.39 -20.44
CA THR A 342 18.52 9.93 -20.44
C THR A 342 18.09 9.32 -21.77
N SER A 343 18.62 8.13 -22.05
CA SER A 343 18.23 7.37 -23.24
C SER A 343 16.78 6.91 -23.12
N GLY A 344 15.94 7.29 -24.08
CA GLY A 344 14.55 6.83 -24.17
C GLY A 344 14.38 5.32 -24.39
N ASN A 345 15.47 4.60 -24.67
CA ASN A 345 15.48 3.15 -24.86
C ASN A 345 15.66 2.38 -23.54
N VAL A 346 16.07 3.05 -22.45
CA VAL A 346 16.24 2.40 -21.14
C VAL A 346 14.90 2.40 -20.42
N GLU A 347 14.32 1.22 -20.26
CA GLU A 347 13.05 1.02 -19.57
C GLU A 347 13.21 1.20 -18.05
N VAL A 348 12.43 2.12 -17.47
CA VAL A 348 12.39 2.42 -16.02
C VAL A 348 11.14 1.94 -15.32
#